data_AF-A0A7S0YHN6-F1
#
_entry.id   AF-A0A7S0YHN6-F1
#
_cell.length_a   1.000
_cell.length_b   1.000
_cell.length_c   1.000
_cell.angle_alpha   90.00
_cell.angle_beta   90.00
_cell.angle_gamma   90.00
#
_symmetry.space_group_name_H-M   'P 1'
#
loop_
_entity.id
_entity.type
_entity.pdbx_description
1 polymer ?
#
loop_
_entity_poly.entity_id
_entity_poly.type
_entity_poly.pdbx_seq_one_letter_code
_entity_poly.pdbx_strand_id
1 'polypeptide(L)'
;GGLVAAHFEEGANAAVIQIVLPLPLEVDLTFSSYKESSIPSTADAPRILQQAADFQAGEALDGAIAVRRDAFSAKFDRIFDLKGAKCEKRQKGNACWDGRFTEAGIRVARASLSEVLGQVSFTHGAWLRGETPQDTRGVEMGPTTFFGSAGHRTGSPSLFEGGFSLMLISMWDPHMAREAILQWLTHMQPDGWIPPTL
;
A
#
# COMPACT_ATOMS: atom_id res chain seq x y z
N GLY A 1 24.23 22.94 -11.83
CA GLY A 1 24.51 23.04 -10.39
C GLY A 1 23.27 22.59 -9.66
N GLY A 2 23.36 21.49 -8.91
CA GLY A 2 22.26 21.02 -8.07
C GLY A 2 22.29 21.69 -6.71
N LEU A 3 21.13 21.85 -6.09
CA LEU A 3 21.02 22.25 -4.68
C LEU A 3 20.44 21.06 -3.91
N VAL A 4 21.16 20.63 -2.87
CA VAL A 4 20.63 19.74 -1.84
C VAL A 4 20.58 20.55 -0.56
N ALA A 5 19.39 20.75 -0.02
CA ALA A 5 19.16 21.45 1.23
C ALA A 5 18.37 20.56 2.18
N ALA A 6 18.85 20.44 3.42
CA ALA A 6 18.16 19.74 4.49
C ALA A 6 18.03 20.71 5.67
N HIS A 7 16.82 20.85 6.19
CA HIS A 7 16.55 21.70 7.34
C HIS A 7 16.12 20.84 8.53
N PHE A 8 16.82 21.02 9.65
CA PHE A 8 16.59 20.31 10.90
C PHE A 8 16.49 21.34 12.01
N GLU A 9 15.37 21.34 12.72
CA GLU A 9 15.23 22.08 13.97
C GLU A 9 15.61 21.18 15.15
N GLU A 10 16.34 21.73 16.13
CA GLU A 10 16.80 20.97 17.28
C GLU A 10 15.60 20.51 18.13
N GLY A 11 15.49 19.20 18.37
CA GLY A 11 14.34 18.59 19.05
C GLY A 11 13.12 18.30 18.16
N ALA A 12 13.19 18.58 16.85
CA ALA A 12 12.11 18.23 15.93
C ALA A 12 12.04 16.72 15.67
N ASN A 13 10.82 16.21 15.58
CA ASN A 13 10.51 14.85 15.13
C ASN A 13 10.23 14.76 13.62
N ALA A 14 10.35 15.89 12.91
CA ALA A 14 10.14 16.01 11.48
C ALA A 14 11.40 16.54 10.80
N ALA A 15 11.72 15.99 9.64
CA ALA A 15 12.80 16.44 8.78
C ALA A 15 12.28 16.62 7.36
N VAL A 16 12.66 17.73 6.73
CA VAL A 16 12.33 18.02 5.33
C VAL A 16 13.62 18.15 4.54
N ILE A 17 13.73 17.35 3.48
CA ILE A 17 14.88 17.32 2.58
C ILE A 17 14.40 17.74 1.20
N GLN A 18 15.04 18.76 0.63
CA GLN A 18 14.75 19.27 -0.71
C GLN A 18 15.94 19.04 -1.63
N ILE A 19 15.71 18.36 -2.76
CA ILE A 19 16.71 18.06 -3.78
C ILE A 19 16.27 18.73 -5.08
N VAL A 20 17.12 19.60 -5.65
CA VAL A 20 16.87 20.31 -6.90
C VAL A 20 17.99 20.01 -7.89
N LEU A 21 17.69 19.18 -8.90
CA LEU A 21 18.62 18.71 -9.93
C LEU A 21 17.94 18.73 -11.32
N PRO A 22 18.68 18.96 -12.42
CA PRO A 22 18.13 18.87 -13.77
C PRO A 22 17.81 17.41 -14.13
N LEU A 23 16.75 17.19 -14.92
CA LEU A 23 16.38 15.87 -15.44
C LEU A 23 17.28 15.44 -16.62
N PRO A 24 17.47 14.13 -16.85
CA PRO A 24 16.93 12.98 -16.09
C PRO A 24 17.66 12.77 -14.75
N LEU A 25 16.91 12.32 -13.74
CA LEU A 25 17.37 12.10 -12.37
C LEU A 25 16.74 10.82 -11.82
N GLU A 26 17.51 10.10 -11.01
CA GLU A 26 17.04 9.00 -10.17
C GLU A 26 17.51 9.25 -8.73
N VAL A 27 16.65 8.94 -7.75
CA VAL A 27 16.94 9.15 -6.32
C VAL A 27 16.46 7.92 -5.55
N ASP A 28 17.39 7.26 -4.87
CA ASP A 28 17.10 6.17 -3.96
C ASP A 28 16.97 6.68 -2.53
N LEU A 29 15.85 6.37 -1.89
CA LEU A 29 15.63 6.62 -0.47
C LEU A 29 15.61 5.28 0.27
N THR A 30 16.66 5.02 1.04
CA THR A 30 16.81 3.76 1.80
C THR A 30 16.54 3.98 3.29
N PHE A 31 15.83 3.03 3.91
CA PHE A 31 15.65 2.97 5.35
C PHE A 31 16.36 1.76 5.94
N SER A 32 17.20 2.00 6.95
CA SER A 32 17.91 0.97 7.71
C SER A 32 17.50 1.04 9.17
N SER A 33 17.07 -0.10 9.72
CA SER A 33 16.70 -0.23 11.12
C SER A 33 17.86 -0.81 11.92
N TYR A 34 18.15 -0.22 13.07
CA TYR A 34 19.18 -0.67 14.01
C TYR A 34 18.55 -0.99 15.36
N LYS A 35 19.11 -1.94 16.10
CA LYS A 35 18.75 -2.10 17.51
C LYS A 35 19.24 -0.87 18.29
N GLU A 36 18.53 -0.50 19.35
CA GLU A 36 18.82 0.69 20.16
C GLU A 36 20.27 0.73 20.68
N SER A 37 20.81 -0.43 21.05
CA SER A 37 22.22 -0.60 21.47
C SER A 37 23.25 -0.45 20.35
N SER A 38 22.81 -0.22 19.12
CA SER A 38 23.62 -0.18 17.89
C SER A 38 23.23 0.98 16.98
N ILE A 39 22.57 2.02 17.52
CA ILE A 39 22.25 3.23 16.77
C ILE A 39 23.58 3.85 16.32
N PRO A 40 23.83 3.96 15.00
CA PRO A 40 25.07 4.47 14.49
C PRO A 40 25.24 5.95 14.85
N SER A 41 26.47 6.36 15.10
CA SER A 41 26.82 7.77 15.22
C SER A 41 26.95 8.41 13.84
N THR A 42 27.06 9.74 13.77
CA THR A 42 27.39 10.42 12.50
C THR A 42 28.74 9.99 11.92
N ALA A 43 29.68 9.52 12.75
CA ALA A 43 30.96 8.98 12.29
C ALA A 43 30.81 7.65 11.52
N ASP A 44 29.71 6.92 11.72
CA ASP A 44 29.40 5.68 11.00
C ASP A 44 28.80 5.92 9.61
N ALA A 45 28.45 7.17 9.26
CA ALA A 45 27.74 7.50 8.03
C ALA A 45 28.37 6.91 6.75
N PRO A 46 29.70 6.94 6.54
CA PRO A 46 30.31 6.32 5.36
C PRO A 46 30.06 4.82 5.26
N ARG A 47 30.11 4.11 6.40
CA ARG A 47 29.84 2.67 6.47
C ARG A 47 28.38 2.35 6.19
N ILE A 48 27.46 3.17 6.70
CA ILE A 48 26.01 3.03 6.46
C ILE A 48 25.69 3.24 4.99
N LEU A 49 26.26 4.28 4.37
CA LEU A 49 26.08 4.57 2.95
C LEU A 49 26.64 3.44 2.08
N GLN A 50 27.79 2.87 2.44
CA GLN A 50 28.32 1.70 1.74
C GLN A 50 27.40 0.49 1.88
N GLN A 51 26.89 0.21 3.08
CA GLN A 51 25.93 -0.88 3.29
C GLN A 51 24.63 -0.67 2.50
N ALA A 52 24.12 0.56 2.44
CA ALA A 52 22.96 0.88 1.61
C ALA A 52 23.27 0.66 0.12
N ALA A 53 24.43 1.09 -0.37
CA ALA A 53 24.86 0.86 -1.74
C ALA A 53 25.00 -0.63 -2.09
N ASP A 54 25.55 -1.43 -1.17
CA ASP A 54 25.81 -2.85 -1.41
C ASP A 54 24.52 -3.70 -1.46
N PHE A 55 23.43 -3.25 -0.82
CA PHE A 55 22.24 -4.09 -0.62
C PHE A 55 20.90 -3.45 -0.98
N GLN A 56 20.80 -2.12 -1.00
CA GLN A 56 19.52 -1.40 -0.97
C GLN A 56 19.45 -0.20 -1.93
N ALA A 57 20.50 0.13 -2.69
CA ALA A 57 20.52 1.22 -3.66
C ALA A 57 21.22 0.82 -4.97
N GLY A 58 21.03 1.60 -6.03
CA GLY A 58 21.63 1.39 -7.34
C GLY A 58 21.36 -0.01 -7.91
N GLU A 59 22.37 -0.63 -8.51
CA GLU A 59 22.23 -1.94 -9.18
C GLU A 59 21.72 -3.05 -8.26
N ALA A 60 22.09 -3.01 -6.97
CA ALA A 60 21.60 -3.98 -5.99
C ALA A 60 20.08 -3.84 -5.79
N LEU A 61 19.58 -2.60 -5.71
CA LEU A 61 18.15 -2.33 -5.64
C LEU A 61 17.43 -2.72 -6.93
N ASP A 62 18.00 -2.40 -8.10
CA ASP A 62 17.45 -2.77 -9.40
C ASP A 62 17.27 -4.28 -9.54
N GLY A 63 18.31 -5.04 -9.21
CA GLY A 63 18.26 -6.50 -9.20
C GLY A 63 17.19 -7.01 -8.23
N ALA A 64 17.11 -6.43 -7.04
CA ALA A 64 16.12 -6.81 -6.04
C ALA A 64 14.68 -6.45 -6.44
N ILE A 65 14.47 -5.36 -7.18
CA ILE A 65 13.18 -4.96 -7.77
C ILE A 65 12.79 -5.95 -8.87
N ALA A 66 13.72 -6.30 -9.77
CA ALA A 66 13.48 -7.25 -10.85
C ALA A 66 13.05 -8.62 -10.32
N VAL A 67 13.80 -9.17 -9.35
CA VAL A 67 13.47 -10.45 -8.70
C VAL A 67 12.07 -10.42 -8.06
N ARG A 68 11.71 -9.35 -7.36
CA ARG A 68 10.38 -9.22 -6.73
C ARG A 68 9.27 -9.04 -7.76
N ARG A 69 9.52 -8.32 -8.85
CA ARG A 69 8.58 -8.16 -9.97
C ARG A 69 8.28 -9.50 -10.65
N ASP A 70 9.30 -10.32 -10.83
CA ASP A 70 9.17 -11.65 -11.42
C ASP A 70 8.43 -12.60 -10.47
N ALA A 71 8.77 -12.58 -9.18
CA ALA A 71 8.06 -13.36 -8.16
C ALA A 71 6.57 -12.97 -8.06
N PHE A 72 6.26 -11.68 -8.12
CA PHE A 72 4.88 -11.18 -8.18
C PHE A 72 4.15 -11.70 -9.41
N SER A 73 4.78 -11.60 -10.59
CA SER A 73 4.19 -12.06 -11.85
C SER A 73 3.96 -13.57 -11.85
N ALA A 74 4.90 -14.36 -11.33
CA ALA A 74 4.75 -15.80 -11.18
C ALA A 74 3.63 -16.18 -10.20
N LYS A 75 3.51 -15.48 -9.07
CA LYS A 75 2.40 -15.68 -8.11
C LYS A 75 1.06 -15.33 -8.75
N PHE A 76 0.99 -14.23 -9.50
CA PHE A 76 -0.22 -13.81 -10.24
C PHE A 76 -0.66 -14.87 -11.25
N ASP A 77 0.26 -15.29 -12.12
CA ASP A 77 -0.04 -16.29 -13.13
C ASP A 77 -0.50 -17.62 -12.49
N ARG A 78 0.09 -18.01 -11.34
CA ARG A 78 -0.31 -19.21 -10.59
C ARG A 78 -1.71 -19.10 -9.96
N ILE A 79 -2.07 -17.96 -9.38
CA ILE A 79 -3.34 -17.80 -8.65
C ILE A 79 -4.52 -17.62 -9.61
N PHE A 80 -4.34 -16.81 -10.64
CA PHE A 80 -5.44 -16.41 -11.52
C PHE A 80 -5.50 -17.20 -12.83
N ASP A 81 -4.39 -17.81 -13.27
CA ASP A 81 -4.28 -18.63 -14.49
C ASP A 81 -5.06 -18.09 -15.71
N LEU A 82 -4.96 -16.77 -15.94
CA LEU A 82 -5.75 -16.12 -16.98
C LEU A 82 -5.38 -16.59 -18.41
N LYS A 83 -4.19 -17.16 -18.58
CA LYS A 83 -3.74 -17.75 -19.86
C LYS A 83 -4.50 -19.03 -20.19
N GLY A 84 -4.81 -19.85 -19.18
CA GLY A 84 -5.63 -21.05 -19.31
C GLY A 84 -7.14 -20.79 -19.22
N ALA A 85 -7.53 -19.66 -18.62
CA ALA A 85 -8.93 -19.33 -18.38
C ALA A 85 -9.70 -18.97 -19.66
N LYS A 86 -10.97 -19.40 -19.72
CA LYS A 86 -11.92 -18.92 -20.72
C LYS A 86 -12.39 -17.52 -20.35
N CYS A 87 -12.40 -16.64 -21.33
CA CYS A 87 -13.02 -15.32 -21.21
C CYS A 87 -14.38 -15.32 -21.91
N GLU A 88 -15.40 -14.75 -21.26
CA GLU A 88 -16.74 -14.65 -21.84
C GLU A 88 -16.78 -13.72 -23.06
N LYS A 89 -17.42 -14.17 -24.14
CA LYS A 89 -17.59 -13.41 -25.41
C LYS A 89 -18.36 -12.08 -25.25
N ARG A 90 -18.93 -11.80 -24.09
CA ARG A 90 -19.66 -10.55 -23.80
C ARG A 90 -18.74 -9.34 -23.65
N GLN A 91 -17.47 -9.53 -23.31
CA GLN A 91 -16.48 -8.45 -23.28
C GLN A 91 -15.85 -8.27 -24.66
N LYS A 92 -16.51 -7.52 -25.54
CA LYS A 92 -15.89 -7.06 -26.80
C LYS A 92 -14.89 -5.96 -26.48
N GLY A 93 -13.59 -6.24 -26.58
CA GLY A 93 -12.53 -5.27 -26.41
C GLY A 93 -11.14 -5.90 -26.39
N ASN A 94 -10.10 -5.08 -26.26
CA ASN A 94 -8.71 -5.52 -26.35
C ASN A 94 -8.27 -6.51 -25.25
N ALA A 95 -9.08 -6.75 -24.23
CA ALA A 95 -8.79 -7.66 -23.13
C ALA A 95 -9.11 -9.14 -23.42
N CYS A 96 -10.00 -9.41 -24.38
CA CYS A 96 -10.55 -10.72 -24.65
C CYS A 96 -10.70 -10.96 -26.16
N TRP A 97 -10.08 -12.02 -26.66
CA TRP A 97 -10.13 -12.38 -28.07
C TRP A 97 -10.32 -13.90 -28.21
N ASP A 98 -11.26 -14.32 -29.06
CA ASP A 98 -11.56 -15.74 -29.31
C ASP A 98 -11.81 -16.56 -28.03
N GLY A 99 -12.47 -15.95 -27.04
CA GLY A 99 -12.78 -16.59 -25.75
C GLY A 99 -11.56 -16.81 -24.84
N ARG A 100 -10.44 -16.14 -25.10
CA ARG A 100 -9.22 -16.16 -24.28
C ARG A 100 -8.81 -14.74 -23.89
N PHE A 101 -8.15 -14.61 -22.75
CA PHE A 101 -7.54 -13.34 -22.36
C PHE A 101 -6.35 -13.02 -23.25
N THR A 102 -6.23 -11.77 -23.67
CA THR A 102 -5.05 -11.27 -24.40
C THR A 102 -3.95 -10.86 -23.42
N GLU A 103 -2.72 -10.73 -23.89
CA GLU A 103 -1.62 -10.17 -23.09
C GLU A 103 -1.93 -8.75 -22.56
N ALA A 104 -2.65 -7.96 -23.35
CA ALA A 104 -3.10 -6.64 -22.90
C ALA A 104 -4.12 -6.75 -21.74
N GLY A 105 -5.07 -7.69 -21.83
CA GLY A 105 -6.03 -7.97 -20.76
C GLY A 105 -5.38 -8.47 -19.48
N ILE A 106 -4.41 -9.38 -19.61
CA ILE A 106 -3.63 -9.90 -18.47
C ILE A 106 -2.85 -8.78 -17.79
N ARG A 107 -2.22 -7.89 -18.58
CA ARG A 107 -1.51 -6.73 -18.04
C ARG A 107 -2.44 -5.77 -17.29
N VAL A 108 -3.65 -5.52 -17.80
CA VAL A 108 -4.65 -4.72 -17.08
C VAL A 108 -5.06 -5.40 -15.78
N ALA A 109 -5.38 -6.70 -15.82
CA ALA A 109 -5.75 -7.45 -14.61
C ALA A 109 -4.65 -7.40 -13.53
N ARG A 110 -3.39 -7.51 -13.94
CA ARG A 110 -2.23 -7.38 -13.07
C ARG A 110 -2.13 -5.98 -12.46
N ALA A 111 -2.28 -4.94 -13.27
CA ALA A 111 -2.27 -3.55 -12.81
C ALA A 111 -3.43 -3.27 -11.83
N SER A 112 -4.63 -3.78 -12.12
CA SER A 112 -5.80 -3.64 -11.23
C SER A 112 -5.57 -4.29 -9.87
N LEU A 113 -4.97 -5.48 -9.83
CA LEU A 113 -4.60 -6.11 -8.56
C LEU A 113 -3.58 -5.25 -7.79
N SER A 114 -2.55 -4.75 -8.48
CA SER A 114 -1.56 -3.87 -7.85
C SER A 114 -2.19 -2.60 -7.27
N GLU A 115 -3.17 -2.00 -7.96
CA GLU A 115 -3.91 -0.84 -7.43
C GLU A 115 -4.74 -1.21 -6.20
N VAL A 116 -5.41 -2.37 -6.18
CA VAL A 116 -6.17 -2.82 -5.00
C VAL A 116 -5.25 -3.06 -3.81
N LEU A 117 -4.10 -3.72 -4.02
CA LEU A 117 -3.11 -3.94 -2.96
C LEU A 117 -2.49 -2.62 -2.49
N GLY A 118 -2.28 -1.66 -3.40
CA GLY A 118 -1.75 -0.33 -3.09
C GLY A 118 -2.71 0.58 -2.31
N GLN A 119 -3.99 0.19 -2.20
CA GLN A 119 -5.00 0.89 -1.38
C GLN A 119 -5.11 0.34 0.03
N VAL A 120 -4.40 -0.75 0.34
CA VAL A 120 -4.31 -1.26 1.71
C VAL A 120 -3.50 -0.27 2.54
N SER A 121 -4.13 0.29 3.56
CA SER A 121 -3.56 1.32 4.41
C SER A 121 -3.69 0.97 5.88
N PHE A 122 -2.92 1.71 6.70
CA PHE A 122 -3.02 1.70 8.15
C PHE A 122 -3.37 3.12 8.59
N THR A 123 -4.46 3.28 9.32
CA THR A 123 -4.92 4.56 9.86
C THR A 123 -5.03 4.48 11.38
N HIS A 124 -4.79 5.60 12.05
CA HIS A 124 -4.94 5.74 13.48
C HIS A 124 -5.55 7.10 13.80
N GLY A 125 -6.59 7.12 14.62
CA GLY A 125 -7.27 8.36 14.98
C GLY A 125 -8.59 8.08 15.67
N ALA A 126 -9.32 9.14 15.98
CA ALA A 126 -10.69 9.05 16.43
C ALA A 126 -11.64 9.41 15.28
N TRP A 127 -12.90 8.99 15.41
CA TRP A 127 -13.94 9.21 14.41
C TRP A 127 -15.18 9.77 15.11
N LEU A 128 -16.01 10.52 14.38
CA LEU A 128 -17.17 11.22 14.96
C LEU A 128 -18.45 10.43 14.70
N ARG A 129 -19.23 10.19 15.76
CA ARG A 129 -20.55 9.55 15.71
C ARG A 129 -21.65 10.56 16.07
N GLY A 130 -22.55 10.86 15.15
CA GLY A 130 -23.81 11.52 15.49
C GLY A 130 -24.77 10.55 16.18
N GLU A 131 -25.47 10.99 17.23
CA GLU A 131 -26.53 10.17 17.85
C GLU A 131 -27.76 10.07 16.94
N THR A 132 -27.97 11.09 16.10
CA THR A 132 -29.01 11.14 15.06
C THR A 132 -28.42 11.66 13.74
N PRO A 133 -29.06 11.38 12.58
CA PRO A 133 -28.59 11.90 11.29
C PRO A 133 -28.53 13.44 11.18
N GLN A 134 -29.22 14.15 12.07
CA GLN A 134 -29.28 15.62 12.13
C GLN A 134 -28.33 16.22 13.17
N ASP A 135 -27.61 15.38 13.91
CA ASP A 135 -26.70 15.82 14.94
C ASP A 135 -25.44 16.44 14.33
N THR A 136 -25.17 17.69 14.69
CA THR A 136 -24.03 18.47 14.17
C THR A 136 -22.82 18.44 15.11
N ARG A 137 -22.94 17.86 16.30
CA ARG A 137 -21.91 17.91 17.35
C ARG A 137 -21.31 16.54 17.69
N GLY A 138 -21.37 15.59 16.76
CA GLY A 138 -21.06 14.17 16.93
C GLY A 138 -20.01 13.84 17.99
N VAL A 139 -20.27 12.77 18.74
CA VAL A 139 -19.40 12.28 19.82
C VAL A 139 -18.16 11.64 19.22
N GLU A 140 -17.00 12.03 19.72
CA GLU A 140 -15.72 11.42 19.36
C GLU A 140 -15.62 10.01 19.93
N MET A 141 -15.31 9.06 19.05
CA MET A 141 -15.17 7.64 19.35
C MET A 141 -13.72 7.23 19.12
N GLY A 142 -13.09 6.62 20.11
CA GLY A 142 -11.69 6.20 20.02
C GLY A 142 -10.72 7.24 20.56
N PRO A 143 -9.41 6.92 20.56
CA PRO A 143 -8.67 6.53 19.37
C PRO A 143 -8.78 5.06 19.00
N THR A 144 -8.82 4.77 17.70
CA THR A 144 -8.79 3.43 17.13
C THR A 144 -7.70 3.33 16.06
N THR A 145 -7.30 2.11 15.74
CA THR A 145 -6.42 1.79 14.61
C THR A 145 -7.19 0.97 13.62
N PHE A 146 -6.98 1.20 12.34
CA PHE A 146 -7.63 0.42 11.30
C PHE A 146 -6.61 0.02 10.23
N PHE A 147 -6.65 -1.25 9.83
CA PHE A 147 -5.90 -1.79 8.70
C PHE A 147 -6.90 -2.35 7.70
N GLY A 148 -6.87 -1.87 6.45
CA GLY A 148 -7.79 -2.32 5.43
C GLY A 148 -7.68 -1.53 4.12
N SER A 149 -8.52 -1.89 3.15
CA SER A 149 -8.57 -1.18 1.85
C SER A 149 -9.49 0.03 1.94
N ALA A 150 -9.00 1.19 1.48
CA ALA A 150 -9.73 2.45 1.52
C ALA A 150 -10.79 2.63 0.40
N GLY A 151 -10.91 1.68 -0.55
CA GLY A 151 -11.79 1.81 -1.73
C GLY A 151 -11.28 2.80 -2.78
N HIS A 152 -10.54 3.84 -2.35
CA HIS A 152 -9.75 4.74 -3.20
C HIS A 152 -8.54 5.32 -2.44
N ARG A 153 -7.54 5.83 -3.17
CA ARG A 153 -6.25 6.30 -2.58
C ARG A 153 -6.35 7.53 -1.67
N THR A 154 -7.47 8.26 -1.69
CA THR A 154 -7.59 9.59 -1.07
C THR A 154 -8.80 9.74 -0.16
N GLY A 155 -9.38 8.65 0.34
CA GLY A 155 -10.52 8.77 1.24
C GLY A 155 -10.60 7.70 2.28
N SER A 156 -11.66 7.84 3.05
CA SER A 156 -11.96 7.06 4.23
C SER A 156 -12.27 5.63 3.85
N PRO A 157 -11.70 4.64 4.56
CA PRO A 157 -12.11 3.25 4.42
C PRO A 157 -13.61 3.09 4.58
N SER A 158 -14.25 2.56 3.55
CA SER A 158 -15.66 2.22 3.56
C SER A 158 -15.84 0.70 3.71
N LEU A 159 -16.81 0.30 4.53
CA LEU A 159 -17.10 -1.11 4.78
C LEU A 159 -17.51 -1.82 3.47
N PHE A 160 -18.30 -1.14 2.64
CA PHE A 160 -18.83 -1.70 1.40
C PHE A 160 -17.73 -1.87 0.33
N GLU A 161 -16.97 -0.82 0.01
CA GLU A 161 -15.93 -0.91 -1.03
C GLU A 161 -14.73 -1.73 -0.55
N GLY A 162 -14.40 -1.64 0.74
CA GLY A 162 -13.43 -2.51 1.40
C GLY A 162 -13.83 -3.98 1.28
N GLY A 163 -15.11 -4.31 1.44
CA GLY A 163 -15.65 -5.67 1.31
C GLY A 163 -15.38 -6.32 -0.06
N PHE A 164 -15.60 -5.60 -1.16
CA PHE A 164 -15.30 -6.13 -2.50
C PHE A 164 -13.80 -6.29 -2.74
N SER A 165 -13.00 -5.32 -2.26
CA SER A 165 -11.54 -5.41 -2.34
C SER A 165 -11.03 -6.65 -1.61
N LEU A 166 -11.62 -6.99 -0.46
CA LEU A 166 -11.27 -8.16 0.33
C LEU A 166 -11.54 -9.49 -0.39
N MET A 167 -12.52 -9.56 -1.30
CA MET A 167 -12.71 -10.77 -2.12
C MET A 167 -11.46 -11.03 -2.97
N LEU A 168 -10.93 -10.00 -3.63
CA LEU A 168 -9.72 -10.13 -4.44
C LEU A 168 -8.46 -10.35 -3.57
N ILE A 169 -8.34 -9.60 -2.46
CA ILE A 169 -7.21 -9.73 -1.53
C ILE A 169 -7.19 -11.13 -0.92
N SER A 170 -8.33 -11.71 -0.56
CA SER A 170 -8.40 -13.04 0.04
C SER A 170 -7.85 -14.15 -0.87
N MET A 171 -7.96 -14.00 -2.18
CA MET A 171 -7.35 -14.92 -3.15
C MET A 171 -5.84 -14.73 -3.24
N TRP A 172 -5.36 -13.49 -3.09
CA TRP A 172 -3.94 -13.15 -3.16
C TRP A 172 -3.17 -13.43 -1.87
N ASP A 173 -3.72 -13.00 -0.74
CA ASP A 173 -3.18 -13.10 0.60
C ASP A 173 -4.33 -13.24 1.62
N PRO A 174 -4.70 -14.48 1.98
CA PRO A 174 -5.76 -14.75 2.95
C PRO A 174 -5.48 -14.17 4.34
N HIS A 175 -4.21 -14.06 4.73
CA HIS A 175 -3.83 -13.51 6.03
C HIS A 175 -4.14 -12.02 6.09
N MET A 176 -3.74 -11.27 5.05
CA MET A 176 -4.06 -9.85 4.92
C MET A 176 -5.57 -9.59 4.96
N ALA A 177 -6.36 -10.41 4.25
CA ALA A 177 -7.81 -10.29 4.26
C ALA A 177 -8.41 -10.55 5.65
N ARG A 178 -7.90 -11.56 6.37
CA ARG A 178 -8.32 -11.88 7.74
C ARG A 178 -8.03 -10.73 8.69
N GLU A 179 -6.82 -10.16 8.66
CA GLU A 179 -6.45 -9.03 9.51
C GLU A 179 -7.37 -7.83 9.26
N ALA A 180 -7.66 -7.51 8.01
CA ALA A 180 -8.58 -6.41 7.68
C ALA A 180 -10.01 -6.65 8.19
N ILE A 181 -10.53 -7.89 8.10
CA ILE A 181 -11.84 -8.25 8.66
C ILE A 181 -11.84 -8.12 10.18
N LEU A 182 -10.77 -8.58 10.85
CA LEU A 182 -10.64 -8.47 12.31
C LEU A 182 -10.65 -7.01 12.75
N GLN A 183 -9.99 -6.12 12.01
CA GLN A 183 -10.01 -4.69 12.31
C GLN A 183 -11.42 -4.09 12.13
N TRP A 184 -12.16 -4.43 11.07
CA TRP A 184 -13.57 -4.02 10.93
C TRP A 184 -14.43 -4.49 12.11
N LEU A 185 -14.30 -5.75 12.52
CA LEU A 185 -15.05 -6.31 13.64
C LEU A 185 -14.66 -5.69 14.99
N THR A 186 -13.41 -5.24 15.14
CA THR A 186 -12.96 -4.52 16.34
C THR A 186 -13.68 -3.18 16.51
N HIS A 187 -14.20 -2.59 15.44
CA HIS A 187 -14.96 -1.34 15.48
C HIS A 187 -16.47 -1.55 15.72
N MET A 188 -16.91 -2.81 15.85
CA MET A 188 -18.31 -3.12 16.17
C MET A 188 -18.66 -2.64 17.57
N GLN A 189 -19.72 -1.85 17.67
CA GLN A 189 -20.26 -1.37 18.93
C GLN A 189 -21.06 -2.49 19.64
N PRO A 190 -21.35 -2.35 20.96
CA PRO A 190 -22.12 -3.35 21.71
C PRO A 190 -23.52 -3.65 21.15
N ASP A 191 -24.11 -2.72 20.39
CA ASP A 191 -25.39 -2.87 19.69
C ASP A 191 -25.26 -3.60 18.33
N GLY A 192 -24.04 -4.02 17.96
CA GLY A 192 -23.73 -4.68 16.69
C GLY A 192 -23.49 -3.73 15.52
N TRP A 193 -23.56 -2.42 15.74
CA TRP A 193 -23.33 -1.44 14.68
C TRP A 193 -21.84 -1.32 14.34
N ILE A 194 -21.51 -1.43 13.05
CA ILE A 194 -20.19 -1.10 12.49
C ILE A 194 -20.35 0.17 11.65
N PRO A 195 -19.39 1.11 11.73
CA PRO A 195 -19.43 2.33 10.93
C PRO A 195 -19.34 2.00 9.45
N PRO A 196 -20.19 2.61 8.60
CA PRO A 196 -20.09 2.40 7.15
C PRO A 196 -18.80 2.99 6.57
N THR A 197 -18.23 3.99 7.26
CA THR A 197 -17.00 4.70 6.90
C THR A 197 -16.20 5.04 8.17
N LEU A 198 -14.88 4.87 8.12
CA LEU A 198 -13.93 5.19 9.19
C LEU A 198 -13.03 6.39 8.84
#